data_AF-A0A2W6SUI0-F1
#
_entry.id   AF-A0A2W6SUI0-F1
#
_cell.length_a   1.000
_cell.length_b   1.000
_cell.length_c   1.000
_cell.angle_alpha   90.00
_cell.angle_beta   90.00
_cell.angle_gamma   90.00
#
_symmetry.space_group_name_H-M   'P 1'
#
loop_
_entity.id
_entity.type
_entity.pdbx_description
1 polymer ?
#
loop_
_entity_poly.entity_id
_entity_poly.type
_entity_poly.pdbx_seq_one_letter_code
_entity_poly.pdbx_strand_id
1 'polypeptide(L)'
;MKIIFKTAMVASVAAMSLGLAACDSAAENAAEDQAQDVREAGDAQADQMEANAEAVRDAGGSEATADTLEDKADVVEENADTKADAMEDAADNMDAAPE
;
A
#
# COMPACT_ATOMS: atom_id res chain seq x y z
N MET A 1 -2.58 16.41 -24.79
CA MET A 1 -1.49 15.44 -24.53
C MET A 1 -1.82 14.81 -23.18
N LYS A 2 -2.40 13.60 -23.18
CA LYS A 2 -1.71 12.30 -23.07
C LYS A 2 -1.14 12.05 -21.67
N ILE A 3 -1.92 11.32 -20.87
CA ILE A 3 -1.54 10.44 -19.75
C ILE A 3 -2.82 9.61 -19.50
N ILE A 4 -3.15 8.65 -20.36
CA ILE A 4 -2.76 7.23 -20.28
C ILE A 4 -2.85 6.75 -18.84
N PHE A 5 -3.99 6.14 -18.51
CA PHE A 5 -4.13 4.95 -17.66
C PHE A 5 -2.79 4.49 -17.08
N LYS A 6 -2.48 4.93 -15.87
CA LYS A 6 -1.52 4.25 -15.02
C LYS A 6 -2.39 3.33 -14.16
N THR A 7 -2.87 2.23 -14.73
CA THR A 7 -2.43 0.91 -14.26
C THR A 7 -1.96 0.98 -12.81
N ALA A 8 -2.93 0.93 -11.90
CA ALA A 8 -2.80 0.23 -10.62
C ALA A 8 -2.43 -1.23 -10.93
N MET A 9 -1.21 -1.41 -11.42
CA MET A 9 -0.52 -2.68 -11.35
C MET A 9 0.04 -2.64 -9.94
N VAL A 10 -0.82 -3.00 -8.98
CA VAL A 10 -0.41 -3.46 -7.66
C VAL A 10 0.49 -4.66 -7.95
N ALA A 11 1.77 -4.35 -8.12
CA ALA A 11 2.80 -5.33 -8.30
C ALA A 11 2.82 -6.08 -6.98
N SER A 12 2.21 -7.26 -7.02
CA SER A 12 2.32 -8.27 -5.99
C SER A 12 3.80 -8.60 -5.88
N VAL A 13 4.52 -7.83 -5.07
CA VAL A 13 5.79 -8.24 -4.50
C VAL A 13 5.42 -9.24 -3.42
N ALA A 14 4.84 -10.36 -3.86
CA ALA A 14 4.76 -11.57 -3.09
C ALA A 14 6.21 -12.02 -2.90
N ALA A 15 6.78 -11.65 -1.76
CA ALA A 15 7.61 -12.52 -0.94
C ALA A 15 8.47 -13.52 -1.73
N MET A 16 9.42 -13.02 -2.51
CA MET A 16 10.49 -13.86 -3.08
C MET A 16 11.82 -13.62 -2.36
N SER A 17 11.78 -13.69 -1.04
CA SER A 17 12.94 -14.00 -0.20
C SER A 17 13.04 -15.53 0.04
N LEU A 18 13.02 -16.33 -1.04
CA LEU A 18 13.34 -17.77 -1.02
C LEU A 18 14.85 -18.05 -0.73
N GLY A 19 15.50 -17.24 0.13
CA GLY A 19 16.94 -17.27 0.38
C GLY A 19 17.37 -17.66 1.80
N LEU A 20 16.49 -17.62 2.81
CA LEU A 20 16.96 -17.52 4.20
C LEU A 20 16.13 -18.34 5.22
N ALA A 21 15.94 -19.64 4.97
CA ALA A 21 15.24 -20.56 5.90
C ALA A 21 15.94 -20.79 7.27
N ALA A 22 16.76 -19.84 7.74
CA ALA A 22 17.50 -19.90 9.01
C ALA A 22 17.42 -18.61 9.86
N CYS A 23 16.69 -17.58 9.41
CA CYS A 23 16.50 -16.30 10.11
C CYS A 23 15.02 -15.92 10.34
N ASP A 24 14.11 -16.62 9.68
CA ASP A 24 12.66 -16.41 9.69
C ASP A 24 12.02 -16.68 11.08
N SER A 25 11.94 -15.65 11.93
CA SER A 25 11.39 -15.79 13.29
C SER A 25 9.87 -15.63 13.30
N ALA A 26 9.17 -16.32 14.21
CA ALA A 26 7.70 -16.15 14.35
C ALA A 26 7.30 -14.72 14.76
N ALA A 27 8.23 -13.95 15.32
CA ALA A 27 8.01 -12.56 15.72
C ALA A 27 8.14 -11.60 14.52
N GLU A 28 9.14 -11.82 13.66
CA GLU A 28 9.35 -11.09 12.40
C GLU A 28 8.15 -11.27 11.46
N ASN A 29 7.75 -12.52 11.17
CA ASN A 29 6.57 -12.80 10.36
C ASN A 29 5.30 -12.10 10.89
N ALA A 30 5.09 -12.13 12.21
CA ALA A 30 3.92 -11.51 12.81
C ALA A 30 3.95 -9.98 12.72
N ALA A 31 5.14 -9.38 12.61
CA ALA A 31 5.31 -7.95 12.39
C ALA A 31 5.15 -7.58 10.90
N GLU A 32 5.69 -8.39 9.98
CA GLU A 32 5.46 -8.25 8.54
C GLU A 32 3.97 -8.41 8.17
N ASP A 33 3.28 -9.41 8.73
CA ASP A 33 1.84 -9.61 8.54
C ASP A 33 1.05 -8.37 8.98
N GLN A 34 1.45 -7.72 10.08
CA GLN A 34 0.81 -6.49 10.55
C GLN A 34 1.10 -5.29 9.63
N ALA A 35 2.29 -5.22 9.05
CA ALA A 35 2.63 -4.20 8.08
C ALA A 35 1.79 -4.37 6.80
N GLN A 36 1.64 -5.61 6.34
CA GLN A 36 0.81 -5.95 5.19
C GLN A 36 -0.67 -5.62 5.43
N ASP A 37 -1.22 -5.94 6.61
CA ASP A 37 -2.59 -5.57 6.99
C ASP A 37 -2.80 -4.04 6.95
N VAL A 38 -1.78 -3.27 7.34
CA VAL A 38 -1.83 -1.79 7.33
C VAL A 38 -1.81 -1.25 5.92
N ARG A 39 -0.98 -1.83 5.04
CA ARG A 39 -0.92 -1.48 3.62
C ARG A 39 -2.26 -1.78 2.95
N GLU A 40 -2.77 -3.00 3.10
CA GLU A 40 -4.03 -3.43 2.49
C GLU A 40 -5.24 -2.62 3.00
N ALA A 41 -5.24 -2.21 4.27
CA ALA A 41 -6.27 -1.31 4.79
C ALA A 41 -6.19 0.10 4.17
N GLY A 42 -4.98 0.60 3.89
CA GLY A 42 -4.74 1.85 3.18
C GLY A 42 -5.23 1.79 1.74
N ASP A 43 -4.82 0.75 1.01
CA ASP A 43 -5.21 0.48 -0.37
C ASP A 43 -6.72 0.39 -0.50
N ALA A 44 -7.37 -0.40 0.37
CA ALA A 44 -8.82 -0.54 0.36
C ALA A 44 -9.53 0.80 0.62
N GLN A 45 -8.95 1.68 1.43
CA GLN A 45 -9.50 3.01 1.67
C GLN A 45 -9.28 3.94 0.46
N ALA A 46 -8.10 3.91 -0.16
CA ALA A 46 -7.78 4.65 -1.38
C ALA A 46 -8.70 4.23 -2.54
N ASP A 47 -8.88 2.93 -2.76
CA ASP A 47 -9.79 2.34 -3.75
C ASP A 47 -11.22 2.88 -3.62
N GLN A 48 -11.73 3.04 -2.39
CA GLN A 48 -13.06 3.64 -2.18
C GLN A 48 -13.09 5.11 -2.60
N MET A 49 -12.01 5.87 -2.40
CA MET A 49 -11.94 7.27 -2.81
C MET A 49 -11.87 7.40 -4.32
N GLU A 50 -11.08 6.56 -4.99
CA GLU A 50 -11.01 6.50 -6.45
C GLU A 50 -12.34 6.07 -7.08
N ALA A 51 -13.01 5.06 -6.52
CA ALA A 51 -14.33 4.63 -6.98
C ALA A 51 -15.36 5.76 -6.85
N ASN A 52 -15.26 6.59 -5.81
CA ASN A 52 -16.10 7.77 -5.67
C ASN A 52 -15.73 8.87 -6.68
N ALA A 53 -14.45 9.05 -6.99
CA ALA A 53 -14.00 9.98 -8.02
C ALA A 53 -14.56 9.59 -9.40
N GLU A 54 -14.48 8.31 -9.77
CA GLU A 54 -15.05 7.79 -11.01
C GLU A 54 -16.57 7.97 -11.04
N ALA A 55 -17.27 7.68 -9.94
CA ALA A 55 -18.71 7.91 -9.86
C ALA A 55 -19.09 9.38 -10.05
N VAL A 56 -18.26 10.32 -9.58
CA VAL A 56 -18.43 11.76 -9.84
C VAL A 56 -18.27 12.06 -11.32
N ARG A 57 -17.24 11.51 -11.99
CA ARG A 57 -17.03 11.69 -13.44
C ARG A 57 -18.19 11.11 -14.26
N ASP A 58 -18.62 9.89 -13.96
CA ASP A 58 -19.73 9.20 -14.62
C ASP A 58 -21.07 9.93 -14.49
N ALA A 59 -21.30 10.58 -13.35
CA ALA A 59 -22.49 11.40 -13.12
C ALA A 59 -22.44 12.77 -13.84
N GLY A 60 -21.38 13.06 -14.59
CA GLY A 60 -21.15 14.37 -15.21
C GLY A 60 -20.79 15.46 -14.20
N GLY A 61 -20.19 15.07 -13.08
CA GLY A 61 -19.72 15.96 -12.03
C GLY A 61 -18.50 16.78 -12.43
N SER A 62 -17.95 17.52 -11.48
CA SER A 62 -16.79 18.38 -11.71
C SER A 62 -15.49 17.57 -11.72
N GLU A 63 -14.72 17.63 -12.81
CA GLU A 63 -13.38 17.04 -12.91
C GLU A 63 -12.49 17.45 -11.73
N ALA A 64 -12.49 18.72 -11.35
CA ALA A 64 -11.70 19.20 -10.20
C ALA A 64 -12.09 18.53 -8.87
N THR A 65 -13.36 18.10 -8.73
CA THR A 65 -13.80 17.35 -7.55
C THR A 65 -13.32 15.91 -7.59
N ALA A 66 -13.36 15.25 -8.76
CA ALA A 66 -12.82 13.91 -8.94
C ALA A 66 -11.30 13.91 -8.72
N ASP A 67 -10.57 14.87 -9.31
CA ASP A 67 -9.13 15.03 -9.12
C ASP A 67 -8.78 15.23 -7.63
N THR A 68 -9.57 16.02 -6.88
CA THR A 68 -9.34 16.20 -5.44
C THR A 68 -9.59 14.92 -4.63
N LEU A 69 -10.45 14.01 -5.11
CA LEU A 69 -10.67 12.72 -4.46
C LEU A 69 -9.52 11.76 -4.74
N GLU A 70 -9.03 11.73 -5.99
CA GLU A 70 -7.83 10.98 -6.39
C GLU A 70 -6.59 11.46 -5.63
N ASP A 71 -6.34 12.77 -5.56
CA ASP A 71 -5.22 13.34 -4.77
C ASP A 71 -5.27 12.92 -3.29
N LYS A 72 -6.47 12.69 -2.74
CA LYS A 72 -6.62 12.20 -1.36
C LYS A 72 -6.40 10.70 -1.25
N ALA A 73 -6.77 9.94 -2.28
CA ALA A 73 -6.51 8.51 -2.35
C ALA A 73 -4.99 8.27 -2.35
N ASP A 74 -4.25 8.98 -3.21
CA ASP A 74 -2.79 8.94 -3.29
C ASP A 74 -2.14 9.21 -1.91
N VAL A 75 -2.61 10.23 -1.20
CA VAL A 75 -2.09 10.56 0.15
C VAL A 75 -2.43 9.47 1.17
N VAL A 76 -3.57 8.79 1.04
CA VAL A 76 -3.92 7.68 1.94
C VAL A 76 -3.01 6.47 1.70
N GLU A 77 -2.81 6.10 0.44
CA GLU A 77 -1.89 5.03 0.02
C GLU A 77 -0.46 5.33 0.50
N GLU A 78 0.08 6.51 0.19
CA GLU A 78 1.45 6.89 0.57
C GLU A 78 1.66 6.87 2.10
N ASN A 79 0.66 7.29 2.88
CA ASN A 79 0.74 7.24 4.34
C ASN A 79 0.67 5.81 4.88
N ALA A 80 -0.11 4.93 4.25
CA ALA A 80 -0.19 3.53 4.64
C ALA A 80 1.11 2.80 4.30
N ASP A 81 1.63 3.01 3.09
CA ASP A 81 2.92 2.50 2.62
C ASP A 81 4.06 2.94 3.54
N THR A 82 4.21 4.25 3.79
CA THR A 82 5.26 4.78 4.68
C THR A 82 5.21 4.12 6.07
N LYS A 83 3.99 3.85 6.54
CA LYS A 83 3.77 3.23 7.85
C LYS A 83 4.07 1.73 7.82
N ALA A 84 3.68 1.02 6.76
CA ALA A 84 3.98 -0.38 6.55
C ALA A 84 5.49 -0.60 6.39
N ASP A 85 6.15 0.20 5.55
CA ASP A 85 7.60 0.18 5.35
C ASP A 85 8.35 0.38 6.68
N ALA A 86 7.90 1.31 7.53
CA ALA A 86 8.50 1.51 8.86
C ALA A 86 8.28 0.31 9.81
N MET A 87 7.23 -0.48 9.61
CA MET A 87 7.01 -1.71 10.37
C MET A 87 7.85 -2.87 9.83
N GLU A 88 7.98 -3.00 8.51
CA GLU A 88 8.87 -3.96 7.85
C GLU A 88 10.34 -3.70 8.25
N ASP A 89 10.80 -2.44 8.16
CA ASP A 89 12.14 -2.05 8.63
C ASP A 89 12.36 -2.41 10.11
N ALA A 90 11.33 -2.26 10.95
CA ALA A 90 11.41 -2.63 12.36
C ALA A 90 11.45 -4.14 12.57
N ALA A 91 10.73 -4.91 11.73
CA ALA A 91 10.73 -6.37 11.73
C ALA A 91 12.08 -6.93 11.30
N ASP A 92 12.67 -6.42 10.22
CA ASP A 92 14.01 -6.77 9.74
C ASP A 92 15.09 -6.58 10.83
N ASN A 93 14.96 -5.52 11.62
CA ASN A 93 15.88 -5.23 12.73
C ASN A 93 15.73 -6.22 13.91
N MET A 94 14.65 -7.00 13.98
CA MET A 94 14.48 -8.05 15.00
C MET A 94 15.30 -9.31 14.67
N ASP A 95 15.53 -9.59 13.39
CA ASP A 95 16.41 -10.67 12.92
C ASP A 95 17.90 -10.27 12.95
N ALA A 96 18.21 -8.98 12.82
CA ALA A 96 19.58 -8.47 12.93
C ALA A 96 20.19 -8.56 14.35
N ALA A 97 19.41 -8.97 15.37
CA ALA A 97 19.94 -9.25 16.70
C ALA A 97 20.58 -10.65 16.73
N PRO A 98 21.91 -10.78 16.93
CA PRO A 98 22.53 -12.10 17.03
C PRO A 98 22.01 -12.84 18.26
N GLU A 99 21.50 -14.06 18.05
CA GLU A 99 21.32 -15.09 19.10
C GLU A 99 22.65 -15.38 19.83
#